data_AF-A0A077RPG5-F1
#
_entry.id   AF-A0A077RPG5-F1
#
_cell.length_a   1.000
_cell.length_b   1.000
_cell.length_c   1.000
_cell.angle_alpha   90.00
_cell.angle_beta   90.00
_cell.angle_gamma   90.00
#
_symmetry.space_group_name_H-M   'P 1'
#
loop_
_entity.id
_entity.type
_entity.pdbx_description
1 polymer ?
#
loop_
_entity_poly.entity_id
_entity_poly.type
_entity_poly.pdbx_seq_one_letter_code
_entity_poly.pdbx_strand_id
1 'polypeptide(L)'
;MLSAPDDAGRPLFAAKDINKFYLDHCPSIFPQASKGPLGLMRSMMGPKYNGEYLHTVVKKLLGDTRVGDTLNNVVIPTFDIKLLQPTIFSTYNLCDAMKDKSKNALLSDVCISTSAAPTYLPGHHFQTEGEDGTPRQFNLIDGGVAANNPLYNRGAAPIIDSFSQASADLVDIHASVLFQALHCKKRYLRIQDDELKGETASVDVSTPENLNRLVDVGKALLKRQVCKVNAETGKNEPDQNRGTNEEELVIFARMLSKERKARLQKEGDVEF
;
A
#
# COMPACT_ATOMS: atom_id res chain seq x y z
N MET A 1 -5.57 8.28 -2.77
CA MET A 1 -7.04 8.31 -2.68
C MET A 1 -7.51 8.84 -1.34
N LEU A 2 -7.32 8.14 -0.21
CA LEU A 2 -7.80 8.61 1.11
C LEU A 2 -7.10 9.87 1.64
N SER A 3 -5.87 10.13 1.20
CA SER A 3 -5.09 11.32 1.59
C SER A 3 -5.06 12.42 0.52
N ALA A 4 -5.62 12.15 -0.68
CA ALA A 4 -5.66 13.15 -1.74
C ALA A 4 -6.86 14.08 -1.50
N PRO A 5 -6.70 15.41 -1.60
CA PRO A 5 -7.80 16.36 -1.49
C PRO A 5 -8.72 16.29 -2.72
N ASP A 6 -10.01 16.56 -2.52
CA ASP A 6 -10.94 17.00 -3.55
C ASP A 6 -10.97 18.53 -3.64
N ASP A 7 -11.81 19.08 -4.52
CA ASP A 7 -11.96 20.54 -4.72
C ASP A 7 -12.41 21.30 -3.46
N ALA A 8 -12.97 20.59 -2.47
CA ALA A 8 -13.38 21.15 -1.18
C ALA A 8 -12.33 20.95 -0.06
N GLY A 9 -11.13 20.44 -0.39
CA GLY A 9 -10.09 20.13 0.58
C GLY A 9 -10.44 18.96 1.51
N ARG A 10 -11.31 18.05 1.07
CA ARG A 10 -11.72 16.83 1.79
C ARG A 10 -11.11 15.60 1.13
N PRO A 11 -11.03 14.45 1.83
CA PRO A 11 -10.55 13.21 1.21
C PRO A 11 -11.35 12.84 -0.04
N LEU A 12 -10.66 12.60 -1.15
CA LEU A 12 -11.27 12.22 -2.44
C LEU A 12 -12.16 10.97 -2.34
N PHE A 13 -11.84 10.05 -1.44
CA PHE A 13 -12.61 8.83 -1.17
C PHE A 13 -12.89 8.70 0.33
N ALA A 14 -14.07 8.18 0.69
CA ALA A 14 -14.26 7.60 2.00
C ALA A 14 -13.79 6.13 2.01
N ALA A 15 -13.44 5.61 3.20
CA ALA A 15 -12.96 4.23 3.33
C ALA A 15 -13.93 3.17 2.76
N LYS A 16 -15.24 3.41 2.89
CA LYS A 16 -16.29 2.51 2.37
C LYS A 16 -16.30 2.40 0.83
N ASP A 17 -15.78 3.42 0.14
CA ASP A 17 -15.81 3.50 -1.33
C ASP A 17 -14.67 2.70 -1.97
N ILE A 18 -13.66 2.32 -1.17
CA ILE A 18 -12.46 1.60 -1.63
C ILE A 18 -12.81 0.21 -2.19
N ASN A 19 -13.68 -0.55 -1.52
CA ASN A 19 -14.10 -1.86 -2.01
C ASN A 19 -14.80 -1.75 -3.37
N LYS A 20 -15.65 -0.72 -3.54
CA LYS A 20 -16.33 -0.46 -4.82
C LYS A 20 -15.32 -0.12 -5.91
N PHE A 21 -14.32 0.71 -5.60
CA PHE A 21 -13.24 1.01 -6.55
C PHE A 21 -12.55 -0.27 -7.04
N TYR A 22 -12.16 -1.17 -6.13
CA TYR A 22 -11.54 -2.44 -6.51
C TYR A 22 -12.47 -3.30 -7.36
N LEU A 23 -13.74 -3.45 -6.96
CA LEU A 23 -14.74 -4.22 -7.70
C LEU A 23 -14.97 -3.70 -9.12
N ASP A 24 -15.03 -2.38 -9.29
CA ASP A 24 -15.31 -1.74 -10.59
C ASP A 24 -14.08 -1.73 -11.51
N HIS A 25 -12.87 -1.52 -10.97
CA HIS A 25 -11.68 -1.25 -11.78
C HIS A 25 -10.71 -2.42 -11.90
N CYS A 26 -10.59 -3.31 -10.91
CA CYS A 26 -9.62 -4.41 -10.99
C CYS A 26 -9.81 -5.35 -12.19
N PRO A 27 -11.04 -5.70 -12.63
CA PRO A 27 -11.21 -6.50 -13.84
C PRO A 27 -10.60 -5.86 -15.10
N SER A 28 -10.50 -4.52 -15.13
CA SER A 28 -9.88 -3.78 -16.24
C SER A 28 -8.38 -3.53 -16.03
N ILE A 29 -7.92 -3.45 -14.78
CA ILE A 29 -6.50 -3.36 -14.43
C ILE A 29 -5.79 -4.69 -14.68
N PHE A 30 -6.44 -5.80 -14.30
CA PHE A 30 -5.93 -7.17 -14.41
C PHE A 30 -6.87 -8.04 -15.26
N PRO A 31 -7.00 -7.77 -16.57
CA PRO A 31 -7.89 -8.54 -17.43
C PRO A 31 -7.49 -10.02 -17.44
N GLN A 32 -8.42 -10.87 -17.03
CA GLN A 32 -8.19 -12.32 -16.96
C GLN A 32 -8.08 -12.89 -18.38
N ALA A 33 -6.97 -13.56 -18.69
CA ALA A 33 -6.67 -14.01 -20.05
C ALA A 33 -7.74 -14.99 -20.59
N SER A 34 -8.13 -14.83 -21.86
CA SER A 34 -8.97 -15.82 -22.53
C SER A 34 -8.19 -17.13 -22.69
N LYS A 35 -8.81 -18.28 -22.39
CA LYS A 35 -8.23 -19.63 -22.49
C LYS A 35 -8.03 -20.06 -23.96
N GLY A 36 -7.20 -19.34 -24.72
CA GLY A 36 -6.93 -19.57 -26.12
C GLY A 36 -5.44 -19.47 -26.48
N PRO A 37 -5.02 -20.00 -27.64
CA PRO A 37 -3.61 -20.08 -28.07
C PRO A 37 -2.91 -18.71 -28.15
N LEU A 38 -3.67 -17.63 -28.37
CA LEU A 38 -3.15 -16.25 -28.42
C LEU A 38 -2.63 -15.74 -27.06
N GLY A 39 -3.17 -16.25 -25.95
CA GLY A 39 -2.75 -15.86 -24.60
C GLY A 39 -1.36 -16.40 -24.21
N LEU A 40 -0.97 -17.56 -24.75
CA LEU A 40 0.32 -18.20 -24.44
C LEU A 40 1.51 -17.45 -25.08
N MET A 41 1.30 -16.86 -26.26
CA MET A 41 2.33 -16.08 -26.96
C MET A 41 2.60 -14.72 -26.28
N ARG A 42 1.59 -14.12 -25.65
CA ARG A 42 1.71 -12.85 -24.90
C ARG A 42 2.54 -12.99 -23.62
N SER A 43 2.61 -14.19 -23.03
CA SER A 43 3.30 -14.44 -21.76
C SER A 43 4.84 -14.44 -21.85
N MET A 44 5.43 -14.34 -23.05
CA MET A 44 6.88 -14.40 -23.25
C MET A 44 7.55 -13.07 -23.63
N MET A 45 6.80 -11.98 -23.82
CA MET A 45 7.34 -10.66 -24.14
C MET A 45 6.74 -9.60 -23.21
N GLY A 46 7.52 -9.16 -22.21
CA GLY A 46 7.15 -8.07 -21.31
C GLY A 46 6.29 -8.50 -20.09
N PRO A 47 5.80 -7.52 -19.31
CA PRO A 47 4.98 -7.78 -18.13
C PRO A 47 3.61 -8.39 -18.50
N LYS A 48 2.99 -9.10 -17.54
CA LYS A 48 1.69 -9.77 -17.69
C LYS A 48 0.58 -8.79 -18.13
N TYR A 49 0.63 -7.56 -17.65
CA TYR A 49 -0.31 -6.49 -17.94
C TYR A 49 0.41 -5.25 -18.48
N ASN A 50 -0.23 -4.49 -19.36
CA ASN A 50 0.37 -3.28 -19.97
C ASN A 50 0.28 -2.04 -19.07
N GLY A 51 -0.56 -2.05 -18.03
CA GLY A 51 -0.73 -0.95 -17.08
C GLY A 51 -1.51 0.27 -17.61
N GLU A 52 -1.89 0.33 -18.88
CA GLU A 52 -2.49 1.53 -19.49
C GLU A 52 -3.79 1.97 -18.79
N TYR A 53 -4.66 1.01 -18.45
CA TYR A 53 -5.89 1.30 -17.72
C TYR A 53 -5.61 1.82 -16.32
N LEU A 54 -4.64 1.23 -15.60
CA LEU A 54 -4.20 1.69 -14.29
C LEU A 54 -3.70 3.14 -14.36
N HIS A 55 -2.85 3.45 -15.34
CA HIS A 55 -2.35 4.82 -15.54
C HIS A 55 -3.50 5.79 -15.79
N THR A 56 -4.43 5.41 -16.66
CA THR A 56 -5.58 6.25 -17.02
C THR A 56 -6.47 6.54 -15.81
N VAL A 57 -6.86 5.51 -15.05
CA VAL A 57 -7.75 5.70 -13.89
C VAL A 57 -7.07 6.49 -12.78
N VAL A 58 -5.80 6.22 -12.48
CA VAL A 58 -5.05 6.91 -11.42
C VAL A 58 -4.81 8.38 -11.79
N LYS A 59 -4.39 8.67 -13.03
CA LYS A 59 -4.21 10.05 -13.51
C LYS A 59 -5.52 10.82 -13.53
N LYS A 60 -6.62 10.18 -13.96
CA LYS A 60 -7.95 10.81 -13.95
C LYS A 60 -8.41 11.15 -12.54
N LEU A 61 -8.19 10.25 -11.57
CA LEU A 61 -8.64 10.45 -10.20
C LEU A 61 -7.80 11.48 -9.44
N LEU A 62 -6.49 11.52 -9.66
CA LEU A 62 -5.58 12.35 -8.89
C LEU A 62 -5.24 13.67 -9.58
N GLY A 63 -5.51 13.81 -10.88
CA GLY A 63 -5.25 15.03 -11.64
C GLY A 63 -3.80 15.51 -11.46
N ASP A 64 -3.67 16.80 -11.17
CA ASP A 64 -2.38 17.45 -10.94
C ASP A 64 -1.94 17.46 -9.46
N THR A 65 -2.64 16.70 -8.60
CA THR A 65 -2.31 16.60 -7.16
C THR A 65 -0.88 16.09 -6.98
N ARG A 66 -0.08 16.78 -6.18
CA ARG A 66 1.28 16.38 -5.82
C ARG A 66 1.36 15.76 -4.44
N VAL A 67 2.50 15.14 -4.13
CA VAL A 67 2.76 14.55 -2.81
C VAL A 67 2.59 15.58 -1.68
N GLY A 68 3.03 16.83 -1.90
CA GLY A 68 2.90 17.91 -0.93
C GLY A 68 1.47 18.38 -0.68
N ASP A 69 0.53 18.07 -1.59
CA ASP A 69 -0.86 18.51 -1.49
C ASP A 69 -1.72 17.54 -0.65
N THR A 70 -1.16 16.43 -0.18
CA THR A 70 -1.92 15.45 0.60
C THR A 70 -2.37 15.99 1.95
N LEU A 71 -3.59 15.61 2.37
CA LEU A 71 -4.25 16.09 3.59
C LEU A 71 -3.57 15.64 4.90
N ASN A 72 -2.83 14.54 4.85
CA ASN A 72 -2.11 13.97 5.99
C ASN A 72 -0.73 13.52 5.53
N ASN A 73 0.19 13.32 6.48
CA ASN A 73 1.51 12.81 6.14
C ASN A 73 1.43 11.43 5.49
N VAL A 74 2.03 11.29 4.31
CA VAL A 74 2.14 10.02 3.58
C VAL A 74 3.58 9.57 3.49
N VAL A 75 3.78 8.26 3.39
CA VAL A 75 5.06 7.61 3.10
C VAL A 75 4.77 6.53 2.06
N ILE A 76 5.28 6.70 0.85
CA ILE A 76 5.03 5.83 -0.30
C ILE A 76 6.39 5.32 -0.81
N PRO A 77 6.75 4.06 -0.52
CA PRO A 77 8.01 3.49 -0.96
C PRO A 77 7.95 3.10 -2.44
N THR A 78 9.08 3.25 -3.13
CA THR A 78 9.33 2.76 -4.50
C THR A 78 10.78 2.31 -4.59
N PHE A 79 11.16 1.63 -5.67
CA PHE A 79 12.55 1.28 -5.93
C PHE A 79 13.01 1.85 -7.27
N ASP A 80 14.13 2.60 -7.30
CA ASP A 80 14.68 3.13 -8.55
C ASP A 80 15.65 2.14 -9.17
N ILE A 81 15.33 1.64 -10.35
CA ILE A 81 16.10 0.59 -11.03
C ILE A 81 17.34 1.12 -11.75
N LYS A 82 17.42 2.42 -12.03
CA LYS A 82 18.65 3.01 -12.62
C LYS A 82 19.65 3.38 -11.53
N LEU A 83 19.18 3.86 -10.40
CA LEU A 83 20.02 4.19 -9.25
C LEU A 83 20.24 3.01 -8.30
N LEU A 84 19.52 1.91 -8.49
CA LEU A 84 19.57 0.68 -7.67
C LEU A 84 19.38 0.96 -6.17
N GLN A 85 18.44 1.85 -5.82
CA GLN A 85 18.18 2.22 -4.43
C GLN A 85 16.68 2.44 -4.15
N PRO A 86 16.23 2.25 -2.90
CA PRO A 86 14.91 2.67 -2.47
C PRO A 86 14.72 4.17 -2.64
N THR A 87 13.58 4.56 -3.20
CA THR A 87 13.14 5.95 -3.26
C THR A 87 11.82 6.09 -2.52
N ILE A 88 11.82 6.85 -1.43
CA ILE A 88 10.62 7.08 -0.62
C ILE A 88 10.08 8.46 -0.95
N PHE A 89 8.81 8.51 -1.39
CA PHE A 89 8.04 9.74 -1.51
C PHE A 89 7.29 9.96 -0.21
N SER A 90 7.50 11.11 0.41
CA SER A 90 6.98 11.38 1.73
C SER A 90 6.77 12.88 1.90
N THR A 91 5.70 13.27 2.59
CA THR A 91 5.53 14.68 2.98
C THR A 91 6.62 15.15 3.93
N TYR A 92 7.22 14.23 4.71
CA TYR A 92 8.37 14.55 5.58
C TYR A 92 9.60 15.00 4.80
N ASN A 93 9.80 14.49 3.58
CA ASN A 93 10.90 14.92 2.71
C ASN A 93 10.68 16.32 2.14
N LEU A 94 9.51 16.92 2.36
CA LEU A 94 9.16 18.27 1.92
C LEU A 94 9.24 19.30 3.06
N CYS A 95 9.44 18.84 4.31
CA CYS A 95 9.72 19.70 5.44
C CYS A 95 11.06 20.43 5.26
N ASP A 96 11.20 21.63 5.84
CA ASP A 96 12.38 22.50 5.70
C ASP A 96 13.74 21.81 5.97
N ALA A 97 13.75 20.74 6.78
CA ALA A 97 14.96 19.99 7.12
C ALA A 97 15.40 18.95 6.07
N MET A 98 14.57 18.58 5.10
CA MET A 98 14.81 17.48 4.14
C MET A 98 14.48 17.81 2.68
N LYS A 99 14.27 19.10 2.35
CA LYS A 99 13.75 19.61 1.07
C LYS A 99 14.44 19.03 -0.17
N ASP A 100 13.97 17.88 -0.63
CA ASP A 100 14.25 17.42 -1.99
C ASP A 100 13.03 17.81 -2.85
N LYS A 101 13.08 19.01 -3.46
CA LYS A 101 11.97 19.54 -4.28
C LYS A 101 11.54 18.56 -5.37
N SER A 102 12.48 17.77 -5.89
CA SER A 102 12.22 16.78 -6.92
C SER A 102 11.30 15.65 -6.46
N LYS A 103 11.14 15.44 -5.14
CA LYS A 103 10.21 14.48 -4.55
C LYS A 103 8.80 15.02 -4.37
N ASN A 104 8.53 16.29 -4.66
CA ASN A 104 7.15 16.80 -4.77
C ASN A 104 6.52 16.45 -6.14
N ALA A 105 6.61 15.17 -6.51
CA ALA A 105 6.11 14.63 -7.77
C ALA A 105 4.58 14.59 -7.81
N LEU A 106 4.01 14.39 -9.00
CA LEU A 106 2.58 14.08 -9.15
C LEU A 106 2.26 12.81 -8.37
N LEU A 107 1.22 12.86 -7.55
CA LEU A 107 0.79 11.73 -6.73
C LEU A 107 0.38 10.55 -7.61
N SER A 108 -0.15 10.81 -8.82
CA SER A 108 -0.44 9.77 -9.81
C SER A 108 0.79 9.01 -10.25
N ASP A 109 1.91 9.70 -10.51
CA ASP A 109 3.15 9.04 -10.93
C ASP A 109 3.70 8.17 -9.79
N VAL A 110 3.69 8.70 -8.56
CA VAL A 110 4.11 7.96 -7.36
C VAL A 110 3.23 6.72 -7.12
N CYS A 111 1.90 6.86 -7.24
CA CYS A 111 0.95 5.75 -7.09
C CYS A 111 1.13 4.67 -8.16
N ILE A 112 1.39 5.06 -9.40
CA ILE A 112 1.69 4.12 -10.49
C ILE A 112 3.01 3.40 -10.19
N SER A 113 4.06 4.13 -9.83
CA SER A 113 5.37 3.58 -9.49
C SER A 113 5.31 2.56 -8.37
N THR A 114 4.67 2.87 -7.24
CA THR A 114 4.56 1.92 -6.12
C THR A 114 3.70 0.70 -6.45
N SER A 115 2.87 0.76 -7.49
CA SER A 115 2.02 -0.37 -7.91
C SER A 115 2.68 -1.21 -9.01
N ALA A 116 3.81 -0.76 -9.56
CA ALA A 116 4.48 -1.38 -10.70
C ALA A 116 5.28 -2.63 -10.29
N ALA A 117 4.57 -3.67 -9.87
CA ALA A 117 5.17 -4.92 -9.45
C ALA A 117 5.86 -5.62 -10.65
N PRO A 118 7.16 -5.97 -10.56
CA PRO A 118 7.89 -6.67 -11.61
C PRO A 118 7.16 -7.92 -12.06
N THR A 119 7.26 -8.23 -13.35
CA THR A 119 6.54 -9.31 -14.05
C THR A 119 5.02 -9.09 -14.20
N TYR A 120 4.38 -8.26 -13.38
CA TYR A 120 2.96 -7.94 -13.50
C TYR A 120 2.71 -6.66 -14.30
N LEU A 121 3.38 -5.57 -13.95
CA LEU A 121 3.20 -4.24 -14.54
C LEU A 121 4.55 -3.68 -14.99
N PRO A 122 4.58 -2.82 -16.03
CA PRO A 122 5.80 -2.16 -16.46
C PRO A 122 6.27 -1.16 -15.39
N GLY A 123 7.59 -0.99 -15.26
CA GLY A 123 8.16 0.09 -14.47
C GLY A 123 7.73 1.46 -15.02
N HIS A 124 7.63 2.44 -14.12
CA HIS A 124 7.14 3.77 -14.46
C HIS A 124 8.27 4.78 -14.49
N HIS A 125 8.31 5.58 -15.56
CA HIS A 125 9.29 6.64 -15.75
C HIS A 125 8.61 8.01 -15.84
N PHE A 126 9.14 8.95 -15.08
CA PHE A 126 8.76 10.36 -15.14
C PHE A 126 9.93 11.25 -14.73
N GLN A 127 9.77 12.56 -14.91
CA GLN A 127 10.77 13.55 -14.56
C GLN A 127 10.17 14.63 -13.67
N THR A 128 10.98 15.15 -12.76
CA THR A 128 10.67 16.35 -11.97
C THR A 128 11.88 17.29 -11.97
N GLU A 129 11.76 18.40 -11.25
CA GLU A 129 12.82 19.40 -11.15
C GLU A 129 13.50 19.33 -9.77
N GLY A 130 14.84 19.31 -9.78
CA GLY A 130 15.71 19.45 -8.62
C GLY A 130 15.74 20.88 -8.08
N GLU A 131 16.49 21.08 -6.99
CA GLU A 131 16.55 22.39 -6.32
C GLU A 131 17.15 23.51 -7.18
N ASP A 132 18.10 23.16 -8.05
CA ASP A 132 18.81 24.03 -8.97
C ASP A 132 18.13 24.10 -10.36
N GLY A 133 16.92 23.54 -10.49
CA GLY A 133 16.21 23.43 -11.76
C GLY A 133 16.73 22.32 -12.67
N THR A 134 17.66 21.48 -12.20
CA THR A 134 18.11 20.33 -12.99
C THR A 134 17.01 19.26 -13.09
N PRO A 135 16.85 18.62 -14.26
CA PRO A 135 15.86 17.57 -14.41
C PRO A 135 16.30 16.32 -13.61
N ARG A 136 15.44 15.85 -12.71
CA ARG A 136 15.61 14.55 -12.04
C ARG A 136 14.71 13.51 -12.69
N GLN A 137 15.34 12.45 -13.20
CA GLN A 137 14.63 11.30 -13.74
C GLN A 137 14.34 10.27 -12.66
N PHE A 138 13.15 9.69 -12.70
CA PHE A 138 12.74 8.58 -11.86
C PHE A 138 12.44 7.37 -12.74
N ASN A 139 13.01 6.22 -12.41
CA ASN A 139 12.80 4.98 -13.14
C ASN A 139 12.39 3.92 -12.10
N LEU A 140 11.10 3.91 -11.77
CA LEU A 140 10.62 3.32 -10.54
C LEU A 140 9.78 2.07 -10.76
N ILE A 141 9.89 1.15 -9.82
CA ILE A 141 9.02 -0.01 -9.66
C ILE A 141 8.45 -0.06 -8.24
N ASP A 142 7.60 -1.05 -7.99
CA ASP A 142 6.97 -1.31 -6.70
C ASP A 142 7.98 -1.32 -5.54
N GLY A 143 7.66 -0.63 -4.45
CA GLY A 143 8.51 -0.53 -3.25
C GLY A 143 8.59 -1.80 -2.41
N GLY A 144 7.70 -2.77 -2.63
CA GLY A 144 7.82 -4.13 -2.11
C GLY A 144 8.96 -4.92 -2.75
N VAL A 145 9.55 -4.40 -3.83
CA VAL A 145 10.70 -5.01 -4.49
C VAL A 145 12.00 -4.54 -3.85
N ALA A 146 12.65 -5.44 -3.13
CA ALA A 146 14.08 -5.31 -2.82
C ALA A 146 14.90 -6.52 -3.35
N ALA A 147 14.34 -7.32 -4.27
CA ALA A 147 14.99 -8.54 -4.75
C ALA A 147 15.00 -8.63 -6.28
N ASN A 148 16.19 -8.52 -6.84
CA ASN A 148 16.52 -8.73 -8.25
C ASN A 148 16.46 -10.23 -8.60
N ASN A 149 15.51 -10.70 -9.44
CA ASN A 149 15.70 -11.95 -10.21
C ASN A 149 14.66 -12.17 -11.34
N PRO A 150 15.04 -12.76 -12.50
CA PRO A 150 14.16 -12.99 -13.65
C PRO A 150 13.44 -14.36 -13.64
N LEU A 151 13.28 -15.02 -12.49
CA LEU A 151 12.61 -16.33 -12.41
C LEU A 151 11.07 -16.18 -12.35
N TYR A 152 10.47 -15.79 -13.47
CA TYR A 152 9.03 -15.92 -13.70
C TYR A 152 8.74 -17.32 -14.23
N ASN A 153 8.12 -18.18 -13.42
CA ASN A 153 7.73 -19.52 -13.85
C ASN A 153 6.20 -19.62 -13.83
N ARG A 154 5.58 -19.75 -15.02
CA ARG A 154 4.16 -20.05 -15.22
C ARG A 154 3.18 -19.16 -14.42
N GLY A 155 3.45 -17.86 -14.32
CA GLY A 155 2.51 -16.92 -13.69
C GLY A 155 2.66 -16.73 -12.18
N ALA A 156 3.68 -17.32 -11.56
CA ALA A 156 4.02 -17.13 -10.15
C ALA A 156 5.39 -16.44 -9.98
N ALA A 157 5.52 -15.63 -8.94
CA ALA A 157 6.75 -14.93 -8.57
C ALA A 157 7.23 -15.34 -7.17
N PRO A 158 7.62 -16.61 -6.97
CA PRO A 158 7.81 -17.19 -5.64
C PRO A 158 8.88 -16.51 -4.77
N ILE A 159 9.90 -15.90 -5.39
CA ILE A 159 10.92 -15.14 -4.66
C ILE A 159 10.36 -13.81 -4.15
N ILE A 160 9.53 -13.14 -4.96
CA ILE A 160 8.84 -11.90 -4.55
C ILE A 160 7.86 -12.22 -3.44
N ASP A 161 7.11 -13.32 -3.56
CA ASP A 161 6.17 -13.78 -2.53
C ASP A 161 6.90 -14.11 -1.23
N SER A 162 8.00 -14.88 -1.30
CA SER A 162 8.82 -15.22 -0.13
C SER A 162 9.43 -13.99 0.54
N PHE A 163 9.95 -13.04 -0.23
CA PHE A 163 10.50 -11.80 0.31
C PHE A 163 9.41 -10.92 0.94
N SER A 164 8.24 -10.80 0.30
CA SER A 164 7.12 -10.01 0.81
C SER A 164 6.59 -10.57 2.13
N GLN A 165 6.47 -11.89 2.23
CA GLN A 165 6.09 -12.58 3.47
C GLN A 165 7.15 -12.37 4.56
N ALA A 166 8.43 -12.61 4.25
CA ALA A 166 9.52 -12.38 5.21
C ALA A 166 9.59 -10.93 5.69
N SER A 167 9.31 -9.96 4.81
CA SER A 167 9.24 -8.54 5.16
C SER A 167 8.09 -8.26 6.13
N ALA A 168 6.91 -8.82 5.88
CA ALA A 168 5.76 -8.69 6.78
C ALA A 168 6.07 -9.25 8.19
N ASP A 169 6.67 -10.43 8.27
CA ASP A 169 7.05 -11.08 9.53
C ASP A 169 8.11 -10.27 10.29
N LEU A 170 9.17 -9.82 9.59
CA LEU A 170 10.23 -9.03 10.22
C LEU A 170 9.70 -7.70 10.75
N VAL A 171 8.85 -7.00 10.00
CA VAL A 171 8.25 -5.74 10.46
C VAL A 171 7.38 -5.98 11.69
N ASP A 172 6.59 -7.06 11.71
CA ASP A 172 5.72 -7.39 12.85
C ASP A 172 6.53 -7.73 14.11
N ILE A 173 7.60 -8.53 13.99
CA ILE A 173 8.50 -8.85 15.10
C ILE A 173 9.15 -7.58 15.65
N HIS A 174 9.74 -6.73 14.79
CA HIS A 174 10.41 -5.51 15.24
C HIS A 174 9.43 -4.56 15.93
N ALA A 175 8.23 -4.36 15.36
CA ALA A 175 7.21 -3.53 15.97
C ALA A 175 6.75 -4.11 17.32
N SER A 176 6.45 -5.41 17.38
CA SER A 176 6.01 -6.09 18.60
C SER A 176 7.04 -5.97 19.73
N VAL A 177 8.32 -6.22 19.43
CA VAL A 177 9.42 -6.08 20.39
C VAL A 177 9.54 -4.64 20.89
N LEU A 178 9.46 -3.64 20.00
CA LEU A 178 9.52 -2.23 20.38
C LEU A 178 8.36 -1.86 21.33
N PHE A 179 7.12 -2.18 20.96
CA PHE A 179 5.95 -1.87 21.78
C PHE A 179 5.93 -2.65 23.10
N GLN A 180 6.49 -3.86 23.13
CA GLN A 180 6.69 -4.62 24.35
C GLN A 180 7.72 -3.96 25.27
N ALA A 181 8.87 -3.54 24.73
CA ALA A 181 9.93 -2.86 25.47
C ALA A 181 9.46 -1.52 26.05
N LEU A 182 8.59 -0.80 25.34
CA LEU A 182 7.98 0.45 25.80
C LEU A 182 6.76 0.25 26.73
N HIS A 183 6.48 -0.99 27.15
CA HIS A 183 5.31 -1.34 27.96
C HIS A 183 3.96 -0.89 27.35
N CYS A 184 3.91 -0.76 26.03
CA CYS A 184 2.78 -0.22 25.25
C CYS A 184 2.19 -1.25 24.28
N LYS A 185 2.34 -2.56 24.55
CA LYS A 185 1.87 -3.65 23.66
C LYS A 185 0.45 -3.49 23.12
N LYS A 186 -0.48 -2.94 23.90
CA LYS A 186 -1.88 -2.69 23.49
C LYS A 186 -2.05 -1.55 22.48
N ARG A 187 -1.01 -0.77 22.21
CA ARG A 187 -1.01 0.35 21.26
C ARG A 187 -0.60 -0.07 19.85
N TYR A 188 -0.18 -1.31 19.67
CA TYR A 188 0.07 -1.94 18.38
C TYR A 188 -1.04 -2.95 18.07
N LEU A 189 -1.64 -2.83 16.89
CA LEU A 189 -2.67 -3.73 16.40
C LEU A 189 -2.31 -4.14 14.98
N ARG A 190 -2.00 -5.43 14.80
CA ARG A 190 -1.76 -6.05 13.51
C ARG A 190 -2.99 -6.87 13.13
N ILE A 191 -3.62 -6.54 12.01
CA ILE A 191 -4.72 -7.32 11.43
C ILE A 191 -4.19 -7.92 10.13
N GLN A 192 -4.11 -9.24 10.09
CA GLN A 192 -3.49 -10.00 9.02
C GLN A 192 -4.24 -11.32 8.85
N ASP A 193 -4.37 -11.79 7.60
CA ASP A 193 -4.81 -13.16 7.31
C ASP A 193 -3.63 -13.95 6.72
N ASP A 194 -3.28 -15.06 7.36
CA ASP A 194 -2.17 -15.95 6.98
C ASP A 194 -2.68 -17.27 6.36
N GLU A 195 -3.99 -17.38 6.10
CA GLU A 195 -4.65 -18.63 5.73
C GLU A 195 -5.26 -18.60 4.31
N LEU A 196 -5.03 -17.51 3.57
CA LEU A 196 -5.45 -17.38 2.17
C LEU A 196 -4.90 -18.54 1.31
N LYS A 197 -5.75 -19.10 0.45
CA LYS A 197 -5.43 -20.25 -0.41
C LYS A 197 -6.06 -20.11 -1.78
N GLY A 198 -5.41 -20.68 -2.80
CA GLY A 198 -5.92 -20.68 -4.16
C GLY A 198 -6.03 -19.25 -4.72
N GLU A 199 -7.17 -18.93 -5.34
CA GLU A 199 -7.38 -17.64 -6.00
C GLU A 199 -7.37 -16.44 -5.03
N THR A 200 -7.74 -16.63 -3.76
CA THR A 200 -7.73 -15.52 -2.77
C THR A 200 -6.32 -15.18 -2.28
N ALA A 201 -5.33 -16.05 -2.51
CA ALA A 201 -3.92 -15.78 -2.24
C ALA A 201 -3.20 -15.11 -3.43
N SER A 202 -3.84 -15.03 -4.61
CA SER A 202 -3.27 -14.35 -5.77
C SER A 202 -3.49 -12.83 -5.68
N VAL A 203 -2.48 -12.08 -6.12
CA VAL A 203 -2.48 -10.61 -6.13
C VAL A 203 -3.15 -10.01 -7.38
N ASP A 204 -3.49 -10.84 -8.37
CA ASP A 204 -3.95 -10.36 -9.68
C ASP A 204 -5.16 -11.15 -10.27
N VAL A 205 -5.74 -12.09 -9.52
CA VAL A 205 -7.02 -12.72 -9.89
C VAL A 205 -8.17 -11.79 -9.52
N SER A 206 -8.63 -11.01 -10.49
CA SER A 206 -9.65 -9.98 -10.33
C SER A 206 -11.04 -10.40 -10.83
N THR A 207 -11.37 -11.69 -10.78
CA THR A 207 -12.73 -12.13 -11.10
C THR A 207 -13.72 -11.56 -10.08
N PRO A 208 -14.94 -11.17 -10.48
CA PRO A 208 -15.95 -10.67 -9.54
C PRO A 208 -16.17 -11.65 -8.37
N GLU A 209 -16.12 -12.95 -8.63
CA GLU A 209 -16.24 -14.00 -7.62
C GLU A 209 -15.10 -13.92 -6.61
N ASN A 210 -13.85 -13.79 -7.07
CA ASN A 210 -12.70 -13.71 -6.18
C ASN A 210 -12.68 -12.42 -5.36
N LEU A 211 -13.02 -11.29 -5.97
CA LEU A 211 -13.08 -10.00 -5.27
C LEU A 211 -14.15 -10.00 -4.18
N ASN A 212 -15.33 -10.58 -4.43
CA ASN A 212 -16.36 -10.74 -3.41
C ASN A 212 -15.93 -11.71 -2.30
N ARG A 213 -15.23 -12.81 -2.64
CA ARG A 213 -14.65 -13.69 -1.60
C ARG A 213 -13.64 -12.96 -0.72
N LEU A 214 -12.79 -12.10 -1.27
CA LEU A 214 -11.86 -11.27 -0.49
C LEU A 214 -12.60 -10.31 0.46
N VAL A 215 -13.73 -9.73 0.02
CA VAL A 215 -14.60 -8.94 0.90
C VAL A 215 -15.13 -9.78 2.06
N ASP A 216 -15.56 -11.02 1.80
CA ASP A 216 -16.07 -11.91 2.83
C ASP A 216 -14.97 -12.40 3.78
N VAL A 217 -13.76 -12.65 3.28
CA VAL A 217 -12.58 -12.91 4.13
C VAL A 217 -12.32 -11.71 5.05
N GLY A 218 -12.37 -10.48 4.54
CA GLY A 218 -12.22 -9.27 5.35
C GLY A 218 -13.29 -9.16 6.45
N LYS A 219 -14.56 -9.47 6.14
CA LYS A 219 -15.64 -9.51 7.14
C LYS A 219 -15.41 -10.60 8.19
N ALA A 220 -14.96 -11.79 7.77
CA ALA A 220 -14.64 -12.88 8.68
C ALA A 220 -13.46 -12.52 9.59
N LEU A 221 -12.44 -11.85 9.05
CA LEU A 221 -11.26 -11.39 9.79
C LEU A 221 -11.63 -10.46 10.94
N LEU A 222 -12.65 -9.62 10.80
CA LEU A 222 -13.17 -8.78 11.88
C LEU A 222 -13.64 -9.58 13.10
N LYS A 223 -14.16 -10.81 12.87
CA LYS A 223 -14.67 -11.68 13.93
C LYS A 223 -13.59 -12.60 14.52
N ARG A 224 -12.40 -12.66 13.92
CA ARG A 224 -11.26 -13.43 14.46
C ARG A 224 -10.70 -12.73 15.70
N GLN A 225 -10.18 -13.53 16.63
CA GLN A 225 -9.43 -13.03 17.79
C GLN A 225 -8.17 -12.31 17.30
N VAL A 226 -7.78 -11.23 18.00
CA VAL A 226 -6.51 -10.55 17.72
C VAL A 226 -5.35 -11.51 17.92
N CYS A 227 -4.40 -11.50 16.99
CA CYS A 227 -3.14 -12.21 17.12
C CYS A 227 -2.02 -11.26 17.54
N LYS A 228 -0.99 -11.84 18.14
CA LYS A 228 0.31 -11.19 18.38
C LYS A 228 1.40 -12.13 17.87
N VAL A 229 2.48 -11.57 17.36
CA VAL A 229 3.67 -12.37 17.02
C VAL A 229 4.40 -12.79 18.29
N ASN A 230 4.74 -14.07 18.35
CA ASN A 230 5.64 -14.61 19.34
C ASN A 230 7.09 -14.37 18.88
N ALA A 231 7.80 -13.46 19.56
CA ALA A 231 9.13 -13.02 19.14
C ALA A 231 10.21 -14.13 19.11
N GLU A 232 10.00 -15.23 19.85
CA GLU A 232 10.93 -16.36 19.87
C GLU A 232 10.71 -17.32 18.69
N THR A 233 9.45 -17.53 18.31
CA THR A 233 9.08 -18.49 17.26
C THR A 233 8.79 -17.85 15.90
N GLY A 234 8.60 -16.53 15.88
CA GLY A 234 8.15 -15.76 14.72
C GLY A 234 6.70 -16.01 14.30
N LYS A 235 5.94 -16.83 15.05
CA LYS A 235 4.57 -17.22 14.67
C LYS A 235 3.52 -16.32 15.31
N ASN A 236 2.46 -16.06 14.57
CA ASN A 236 1.26 -15.41 15.10
C ASN A 236 0.47 -16.36 16.00
N GLU A 237 0.21 -15.93 17.23
CA GLU A 237 -0.60 -16.65 18.22
C GLU A 237 -1.76 -15.77 18.70
N PRO A 238 -2.93 -16.34 19.05
CA PRO A 238 -4.04 -15.56 19.61
C PRO A 238 -3.63 -14.84 20.90
N ASP A 239 -3.91 -13.54 20.99
CA ASP A 239 -3.71 -12.76 22.21
C ASP A 239 -4.92 -12.93 23.14
N GLN A 240 -4.78 -13.82 24.13
CA GLN A 240 -5.81 -14.13 25.11
C GLN A 240 -6.24 -12.93 25.98
N ASN A 241 -5.49 -11.81 25.95
CA ASN A 241 -5.82 -10.61 26.71
C ASN A 241 -6.65 -9.60 25.92
N ARG A 242 -6.94 -9.88 24.64
CA ARG A 242 -7.66 -9.01 23.72
C ARG A 242 -8.85 -9.74 23.13
N GLY A 243 -9.83 -8.95 22.70
CA GLY A 243 -11.03 -9.46 22.05
C GLY A 243 -10.80 -9.77 20.57
N THR A 244 -11.87 -9.63 19.80
CA THR A 244 -11.86 -9.73 18.34
C THR A 244 -11.23 -8.49 17.70
N ASN A 245 -10.84 -8.62 16.43
CA ASN A 245 -10.34 -7.50 15.63
C ASN A 245 -11.35 -6.34 15.56
N GLU A 246 -12.65 -6.63 15.46
CA GLU A 246 -13.72 -5.62 15.46
C GLU A 246 -13.77 -4.82 16.76
N GLU A 247 -13.74 -5.49 17.91
CA GLU A 247 -13.78 -4.84 19.23
C GLU A 247 -12.56 -3.94 19.44
N GLU A 248 -11.37 -4.40 19.04
CA GLU A 248 -10.13 -3.65 19.16
C GLU A 248 -10.08 -2.46 18.19
N LEU A 249 -10.64 -2.59 16.98
CA LEU A 249 -10.84 -1.46 16.07
C LEU A 249 -11.77 -0.40 16.67
N VAL A 250 -12.84 -0.79 17.36
CA VAL A 250 -13.72 0.17 18.08
C VAL A 250 -12.95 0.90 19.18
N ILE A 251 -12.11 0.20 19.93
CA ILE A 251 -11.24 0.82 20.95
C ILE A 251 -10.28 1.81 20.29
N PHE A 252 -9.63 1.41 19.19
CA PHE A 252 -8.69 2.25 18.46
C PHE A 252 -9.38 3.51 17.88
N ALA A 253 -10.58 3.36 17.32
CA ALA A 253 -11.39 4.47 16.82
C ALA A 253 -11.75 5.47 17.94
N ARG A 254 -12.10 4.99 19.14
CA ARG A 254 -12.34 5.84 20.31
C ARG A 254 -11.07 6.59 20.73
N MET A 255 -9.91 5.94 20.70
CA MET A 255 -8.63 6.59 21.00
C MET A 255 -8.32 7.73 20.02
N LEU A 256 -8.45 7.48 18.71
CA LEU A 256 -8.24 8.48 17.67
C LEU A 256 -9.20 9.66 17.81
N SER A 257 -10.48 9.39 18.09
CA SER A 257 -11.49 10.44 18.32
C SER A 257 -11.15 11.31 19.54
N LYS A 258 -10.75 10.68 20.65
CA LYS A 258 -10.34 11.39 21.88
C LYS A 258 -9.10 12.26 21.63
N GLU A 259 -8.08 11.71 20.99
CA GLU A 259 -6.85 12.45 20.66
C GLU A 259 -7.13 13.66 19.78
N ARG A 260 -7.94 13.49 18.73
CA ARG A 260 -8.35 14.60 17.86
C ARG A 260 -9.07 15.70 18.64
N LYS A 261 -10.03 15.34 19.51
CA LYS A 261 -10.74 16.32 20.35
C LYS A 261 -9.79 17.05 21.29
N ALA A 262 -8.84 16.35 21.90
CA ALA A 262 -7.86 16.94 22.80
C ALA A 262 -6.94 17.96 22.08
N ARG A 263 -6.54 17.69 20.83
CA ARG A 263 -5.76 18.65 20.03
C ARG A 263 -6.54 19.91 19.68
N LEU A 264 -7.80 19.76 19.25
CA LEU A 264 -8.66 20.89 18.93
C LEU A 264 -8.94 21.78 20.14
N GLN A 265 -9.07 21.18 21.33
CA GLN A 265 -9.20 21.95 22.58
C GLN A 265 -7.94 22.76 22.87
N LYS A 266 -6.76 22.15 22.74
CA LYS A 266 -5.47 22.85 22.92
C LYS A 266 -5.24 23.98 21.92
N GLU A 267 -5.71 23.84 20.68
CA GLU A 267 -5.61 24.89 19.66
C GLU A 267 -6.57 26.06 19.96
N GLY A 268 -7.76 25.78 20.50
CA GLY A 268 -8.73 26.80 20.91
C GLY A 268 -8.33 27.59 22.16
N ASP A 269 -7.50 27.02 23.04
CA ASP A 269 -7.00 27.67 24.26
C ASP A 269 -5.80 28.61 24.02
N VAL A 270 -5.35 28.78 22.76
CA VAL A 270 -4.15 29.57 22.38
C VAL A 270 -4.48 30.94 21.78
N GLU A 271 -5.76 31.36 21.75
CA GLU A 271 -6.11 32.77 21.53
C GLU A 271 -6.03 33.56 22.85
N PHE A 272 -4.93 34.32 23.04
CA PHE A 272 -4.79 35.35 24.06
C PHE A 272 -4.80 36.74 23.42
#